data_AF-A0A5P1V1V6-F1
#
_entry.id   AF-A0A5P1V1V6-F1
#
_cell.length_a   1.000
_cell.length_b   1.000
_cell.length_c   1.000
_cell.angle_alpha   90.00
_cell.angle_beta   90.00
_cell.angle_gamma   90.00
#
_symmetry.space_group_name_H-M   'P 1'
#
loop_
_entity.id
_entity.type
_entity.pdbx_description
1 polymer ?
#
loop_
_entity_poly.entity_id
_entity_poly.type
_entity_poly.pdbx_seq_one_letter_code
_entity_poly.pdbx_strand_id
1 'polypeptide(L)'
;MVYFIRARSYFKYVQDLLKDLHLYKTKPEEFRKKAREIFQTGLKALWSLSQITPPDHPPSFQEIWQKALESVDPEDQEVLLEAKKIVFSEDKEIDEVFNTLKNFSSVIQKTLKPIL
;
A
#
# COMPACT_ATOMS: atom_id res chain seq x y z
N MET A 1 14.70 9.18 17.08
CA MET A 1 13.98 8.96 15.79
C MET A 1 13.59 7.49 15.61
N VAL A 2 12.88 6.89 16.57
CA VAL A 2 12.55 5.44 16.55
C VAL A 2 11.09 5.17 16.12
N TYR A 3 10.24 6.21 16.15
CA TYR A 3 8.78 6.08 15.99
C TYR A 3 8.34 5.64 14.59
N PHE A 4 9.13 5.88 13.53
CA PHE A 4 8.71 5.64 12.15
C PHE A 4 9.41 4.48 11.43
N ILE A 5 10.21 3.67 12.15
CA ILE A 5 10.94 2.55 11.56
C ILE A 5 9.98 1.58 10.87
N ARG A 6 8.80 1.32 11.45
CA ARG A 6 7.79 0.43 10.85
C ARG A 6 7.27 0.94 9.52
N ALA A 7 6.93 2.22 9.44
CA ALA A 7 6.43 2.84 8.20
C ALA A 7 7.46 2.74 7.08
N ARG A 8 8.74 3.06 7.36
CA ARG A 8 9.86 2.93 6.40
C ARG A 8 10.08 1.49 5.97
N SER A 9 10.08 0.54 6.91
CA SER A 9 10.26 -0.88 6.62
C SER A 9 9.15 -1.41 5.72
N TYR A 10 7.87 -1.13 6.05
CA TYR A 10 6.75 -1.54 5.20
C TYR A 10 6.82 -0.92 3.80
N PHE A 11 7.20 0.35 3.70
CA PHE A 11 7.36 0.98 2.39
C PHE A 11 8.50 0.35 1.58
N LYS A 12 9.63 0.02 2.22
CA LYS A 12 10.70 -0.72 1.55
C LYS A 12 10.21 -2.09 1.04
N TYR A 13 9.45 -2.81 1.86
CA TYR A 13 8.81 -4.06 1.42
C TYR A 13 7.88 -3.86 0.23
N VAL A 14 7.08 -2.79 0.20
CA VAL A 14 6.25 -2.44 -0.96
C VAL A 14 7.09 -2.25 -2.21
N GLN A 15 8.20 -1.50 -2.11
CA GLN A 15 9.09 -1.26 -3.24
C GLN A 15 9.72 -2.56 -3.76
N ASP A 16 10.17 -3.43 -2.86
CA ASP A 16 10.81 -4.70 -3.24
C ASP A 16 9.77 -5.67 -3.85
N LEU A 17 8.58 -5.80 -3.26
CA LEU A 17 7.49 -6.59 -3.84
C LEU A 17 7.02 -6.06 -5.20
N LEU A 18 7.00 -4.73 -5.39
CA LEU A 18 6.67 -4.11 -6.68
C LEU A 18 7.71 -4.41 -7.75
N LYS A 19 9.00 -4.42 -7.38
CA LYS A 19 10.06 -4.83 -8.30
C LYS A 19 9.84 -6.26 -8.72
N ASP A 20 9.49 -7.16 -7.81
CA ASP A 20 9.33 -8.60 -8.12
C ASP A 20 8.00 -8.92 -8.82
N LEU A 21 7.03 -8.01 -8.80
CA LEU A 21 5.68 -8.24 -9.34
C LEU A 21 5.68 -8.61 -10.84
N HIS A 22 6.67 -8.14 -11.62
CA HIS A 22 6.78 -8.49 -13.05
C HIS A 22 7.03 -9.99 -13.29
N LEU A 23 7.62 -10.70 -12.32
CA LEU A 23 7.90 -12.14 -12.40
C LEU A 23 6.62 -12.98 -12.45
N TYR A 24 5.50 -12.42 -12.00
CA TYR A 24 4.22 -13.12 -11.90
C TYR A 24 3.27 -12.80 -13.07
N LYS A 25 3.67 -11.99 -14.06
CA LYS A 25 2.78 -11.59 -15.18
C LYS A 25 2.20 -12.76 -15.98
N THR A 26 2.92 -13.89 -16.05
CA THR A 26 2.46 -15.09 -16.76
C THR A 26 1.44 -15.92 -15.98
N LYS A 27 1.20 -15.59 -14.71
CA LYS A 27 0.27 -16.28 -13.81
C LYS A 27 -0.71 -15.27 -13.17
N PRO A 28 -1.86 -15.01 -13.81
CA PRO A 28 -2.80 -13.97 -13.36
C PRO A 28 -3.23 -14.11 -11.90
N GLU A 29 -3.53 -15.33 -11.44
CA GLU A 29 -3.92 -15.61 -10.06
C GLU A 29 -2.84 -15.24 -9.03
N GLU A 30 -1.59 -15.66 -9.28
CA GLU A 30 -0.47 -15.33 -8.40
C GLU A 30 -0.16 -13.83 -8.43
N PHE A 31 -0.22 -13.20 -9.61
CA PHE A 31 -0.07 -11.76 -9.77
C PHE A 31 -1.10 -10.99 -8.93
N ARG A 32 -2.37 -11.39 -8.99
CA ARG A 32 -3.46 -10.76 -8.23
C ARG A 32 -3.28 -10.91 -6.73
N LYS A 33 -2.87 -12.09 -6.28
CA LYS A 33 -2.55 -12.32 -4.86
C LYS A 33 -1.41 -11.40 -4.40
N LYS A 34 -0.35 -11.26 -5.20
CA LYS A 34 0.78 -10.37 -4.91
C LYS A 34 0.41 -8.89 -4.98
N ALA A 35 -0.43 -8.50 -5.94
CA ALA A 35 -0.97 -7.14 -6.02
C ALA A 35 -1.76 -6.76 -4.74
N ARG A 36 -2.62 -7.65 -4.26
CA ARG A 36 -3.36 -7.47 -2.99
C ARG A 36 -2.41 -7.37 -1.79
N GLU A 37 -1.36 -8.20 -1.75
CA GLU A 37 -0.33 -8.16 -0.70
C GLU A 37 0.43 -6.82 -0.68
N ILE A 38 0.84 -6.32 -1.85
CA ILE A 38 1.50 -5.01 -2.02
C ILE A 38 0.59 -3.90 -1.50
N PHE A 39 -0.67 -3.90 -1.93
CA PHE A 39 -1.64 -2.89 -1.51
C PHE A 39 -1.84 -2.88 0.01
N GLN A 40 -2.08 -4.05 0.62
CA GLN A 40 -2.23 -4.17 2.07
C GLN A 40 -0.97 -3.75 2.84
N THR A 41 0.22 -4.07 2.31
CA THR A 41 1.49 -3.66 2.93
C THR A 41 1.68 -2.15 2.84
N GLY A 42 1.29 -1.52 1.73
CA GLY A 42 1.29 -0.07 1.58
C GLY A 42 0.35 0.63 2.56
N LEU A 43 -0.85 0.08 2.77
CA LEU A 43 -1.76 0.58 3.79
C LEU A 43 -1.19 0.48 5.20
N LYS A 44 -0.48 -0.61 5.52
CA LYS A 44 0.25 -0.75 6.80
C LYS A 44 1.36 0.29 6.96
N ALA A 45 2.03 0.67 5.86
CA ALA A 45 3.05 1.73 5.90
C ALA A 45 2.44 3.07 6.30
N LEU A 46 1.31 3.44 5.67
CA LEU A 46 0.57 4.66 5.99
C LEU A 46 -0.02 4.61 7.42
N TRP A 47 -0.72 3.53 7.77
CA TRP A 47 -1.26 3.34 9.12
C TRP A 47 -0.19 3.44 10.21
N SER A 48 1.03 2.94 9.95
CA SER A 48 2.14 3.02 10.90
C SER A 48 2.59 4.45 11.22
N LEU A 49 2.23 5.45 10.40
CA LEU A 49 2.44 6.87 10.74
C LEU A 49 1.59 7.30 11.93
N SER A 50 0.37 6.76 12.03
CA SER A 50 -0.56 7.06 13.12
C SER A 50 -0.24 6.29 14.42
N GLN A 51 0.71 5.35 14.38
CA GLN A 51 1.00 4.43 15.48
C GLN A 51 2.35 4.73 16.10
N ILE A 52 2.34 5.60 17.10
CA ILE A 52 3.53 5.92 17.91
C ILE A 52 3.86 4.74 18.85
N THR A 53 2.84 4.00 19.29
CA THR A 53 2.95 2.82 20.15
C THR A 53 2.48 1.55 19.42
N PRO A 54 2.97 0.35 19.79
CA PRO A 54 2.37 -0.89 19.34
C PRO A 54 0.90 -0.96 19.79
N PRO A 55 -0.05 -1.35 18.92
CA PRO A 55 -1.42 -1.56 19.34
C PRO A 55 -1.52 -2.82 20.20
N ASP A 56 -2.40 -2.82 21.20
CA ASP A 56 -2.65 -3.94 22.10
C ASP A 56 -3.33 -5.13 21.39
N HIS A 57 -4.03 -4.85 20.28
CA HIS A 57 -4.68 -5.84 19.44
C HIS A 57 -4.30 -5.67 17.96
N PRO A 58 -4.30 -6.76 17.18
CA PRO A 58 -4.13 -6.66 15.73
C PRO A 58 -5.25 -5.79 15.13
N PRO A 59 -4.91 -4.69 14.43
CA PRO A 59 -5.93 -3.83 13.84
C PRO A 59 -6.68 -4.56 12.73
N SER A 60 -7.98 -4.31 12.65
CA SER A 60 -8.80 -4.75 11.52
C SER A 60 -8.42 -4.03 10.24
N PHE A 61 -8.74 -4.63 9.09
CA PHE A 61 -8.50 -3.99 7.79
C PHE A 61 -9.20 -2.63 7.67
N GLN A 62 -10.40 -2.50 8.26
CA GLN A 62 -11.18 -1.27 8.21
C GLN A 62 -10.51 -0.14 9.00
N GLU A 63 -9.92 -0.44 10.16
CA GLU A 63 -9.17 0.54 10.95
C GLU A 63 -7.89 0.97 10.23
N ILE A 64 -7.13 0.02 9.67
CA ILE A 64 -5.95 0.32 8.85
C ILE A 64 -6.35 1.25 7.70
N TRP A 65 -7.44 0.93 7.00
CA TRP A 65 -7.93 1.69 5.86
C TRP A 65 -8.30 3.14 6.24
N GLN A 66 -9.09 3.33 7.29
CA GLN A 66 -9.49 4.67 7.74
C GLN A 66 -8.29 5.53 8.13
N LYS A 67 -7.38 4.98 8.93
CA LYS A 67 -6.17 5.70 9.35
C LYS A 67 -5.18 5.95 8.23
N ALA A 68 -5.08 5.04 7.26
CA ALA A 68 -4.28 5.27 6.06
C ALA A 68 -4.84 6.43 5.22
N LEU A 69 -6.17 6.53 5.07
CA LEU A 69 -6.82 7.66 4.39
C LEU A 69 -6.61 8.99 5.12
N GLU A 70 -6.68 9.00 6.46
CA GLU A 70 -6.38 10.18 7.28
C GLU A 70 -4.91 10.63 7.16
N SER A 71 -4.01 9.71 6.81
CA SER A 71 -2.57 9.98 6.73
C SER A 71 -2.12 10.56 5.40
N VAL A 72 -2.97 10.56 4.37
CA VAL A 72 -2.65 11.10 3.04
C VAL A 72 -3.36 12.44 2.80
N ASP A 73 -2.83 13.24 1.89
CA ASP A 73 -3.47 14.48 1.47
C ASP A 73 -4.85 14.17 0.85
N PRO A 74 -5.87 15.04 1.02
CA PRO A 74 -7.21 14.83 0.46
C PRO A 74 -7.20 14.57 -1.06
N GLU A 75 -6.31 15.25 -1.79
CA GLU A 75 -6.14 15.11 -3.24
C GLU A 75 -5.68 13.70 -3.65
N ASP A 76 -4.95 13.00 -2.77
CA ASP A 76 -4.40 11.67 -3.03
C ASP A 76 -5.34 10.55 -2.53
N GLN A 77 -6.40 10.85 -1.79
CA GLN A 77 -7.35 9.85 -1.28
C GLN A 77 -8.09 9.13 -2.42
N GLU A 78 -8.36 9.84 -3.51
CA GLU A 78 -8.98 9.25 -4.71
C GLU A 78 -8.10 8.15 -5.31
N VAL A 79 -6.78 8.34 -5.34
CA VAL A 79 -5.82 7.35 -5.83
C VAL A 79 -5.84 6.08 -4.97
N LEU A 80 -5.96 6.23 -3.65
CA LEU A 80 -6.10 5.08 -2.73
C LEU A 80 -7.39 4.30 -3.00
N LEU A 81 -8.50 5.02 -3.17
CA LEU A 81 -9.81 4.43 -3.45
C LEU A 81 -9.83 3.70 -4.80
N GLU A 82 -9.26 4.30 -5.83
CA GLU A 82 -9.11 3.70 -7.15
C GLU A 82 -8.23 2.45 -7.09
N ALA A 83 -7.08 2.53 -6.41
CA ALA A 83 -6.20 1.40 -6.20
C ALA A 83 -6.90 0.23 -5.51
N LYS A 84 -7.71 0.50 -4.48
CA LYS A 84 -8.54 -0.53 -3.83
C LYS A 84 -9.48 -1.19 -4.84
N LYS A 85 -10.19 -0.41 -5.66
CA LYS A 85 -11.15 -0.96 -6.64
C LYS A 85 -10.44 -1.84 -7.68
N ILE A 86 -9.33 -1.38 -8.24
CA ILE A 86 -8.63 -2.05 -9.33
C ILE A 86 -7.92 -3.33 -8.83
N VAL A 87 -7.25 -3.26 -7.68
CA VAL A 87 -6.49 -4.40 -7.12
C VAL A 87 -7.41 -5.55 -6.69
N PHE A 88 -8.62 -5.24 -6.21
CA PHE A 88 -9.58 -6.25 -5.76
C PHE A 88 -10.57 -6.70 -6.86
N SER A 89 -10.68 -5.97 -7.96
CA SER A 89 -11.46 -6.40 -9.14
C SER A 89 -10.78 -7.54 -9.88
N GLU A 90 -11.56 -8.52 -10.36
CA GLU A 90 -11.05 -9.68 -11.12
C GLU A 90 -10.91 -9.37 -12.62
N ASP A 91 -11.71 -8.44 -13.14
CA ASP A 91 -11.83 -8.16 -14.59
C ASP A 91 -10.78 -7.19 -15.15
N LYS A 92 -9.90 -6.65 -14.28
CA LYS A 92 -8.93 -5.62 -14.67
C LYS A 92 -7.72 -6.21 -15.42
N GLU A 93 -7.09 -5.44 -16.30
CA GLU A 93 -5.88 -5.92 -16.96
C GLU A 93 -4.67 -5.90 -16.01
N ILE A 94 -3.73 -6.83 -16.20
CA ILE A 94 -2.52 -6.94 -15.36
C ILE A 94 -1.71 -5.64 -15.40
N ASP A 95 -1.58 -5.03 -16.57
CA ASP A 95 -0.83 -3.78 -16.74
C ASP A 95 -1.55 -2.58 -16.12
N GLU A 96 -2.90 -2.55 -16.16
CA GLU A 96 -3.70 -1.55 -15.44
C GLU A 96 -3.43 -1.65 -13.94
N VAL A 97 -3.53 -2.84 -13.37
CA VAL A 97 -3.26 -3.10 -11.94
C VAL A 97 -1.83 -2.70 -11.55
N PHE A 98 -0.86 -3.04 -12.39
CA PHE A 98 0.54 -2.70 -12.15
C PHE A 98 0.76 -1.18 -12.12
N ASN A 99 0.20 -0.46 -13.08
CA ASN A 99 0.31 1.00 -13.15
C ASN A 99 -0.40 1.67 -11.97
N THR A 100 -1.57 1.18 -11.59
CA THR A 100 -2.29 1.67 -10.41
C THR A 100 -1.47 1.46 -9.13
N LEU A 101 -0.82 0.30 -8.96
CA LEU A 101 0.04 0.05 -7.80
C LEU A 101 1.28 0.95 -7.78
N LYS A 102 1.83 1.31 -8.93
CA LYS A 102 2.92 2.31 -9.01
C LYS A 102 2.45 3.69 -8.55
N ASN A 103 1.28 4.13 -9.02
CA ASN A 103 0.71 5.41 -8.60
C ASN A 103 0.46 5.42 -7.08
N PHE A 104 -0.13 4.35 -6.55
CA PHE A 104 -0.31 4.15 -5.12
C PHE A 104 1.01 4.19 -4.35
N SER A 105 2.06 3.51 -4.85
CA SER A 105 3.39 3.56 -4.23
C SER A 105 3.99 4.96 -4.23
N SER A 106 3.78 5.74 -5.29
CA SER A 106 4.20 7.14 -5.37
C SER A 106 3.50 8.02 -4.33
N VAL A 107 2.19 7.82 -4.11
CA VAL A 107 1.45 8.51 -3.03
C VAL A 107 2.07 8.17 -1.68
N ILE A 108 2.29 6.88 -1.40
CA ILE A 108 2.91 6.46 -0.14
C ILE A 108 4.31 7.11 0.03
N GLN A 109 5.10 7.17 -1.04
CA GLN A 109 6.41 7.82 -1.02
C GLN A 109 6.30 9.32 -0.70
N LYS A 110 5.35 10.01 -1.32
CA LYS A 110 5.07 11.43 -1.06
C LYS A 110 4.72 11.65 0.40
N THR A 111 3.80 10.85 0.95
CA THR A 111 3.36 10.92 2.34
C THR A 111 4.49 10.61 3.34
N LEU A 112 5.34 9.62 3.04
CA LEU A 112 6.45 9.23 3.90
C LEU A 112 7.69 10.11 3.71
N LYS A 113 7.74 11.01 2.72
CA LYS A 113 8.91 11.84 2.41
C LYS A 113 9.53 12.56 3.62
N PRO A 114 8.76 13.08 4.61
CA PRO A 114 9.33 13.72 5.81
C PRO A 114 10.16 12.79 6.70
N ILE A 115 10.01 11.47 6.55
CA ILE A 115 10.62 10.46 7.42
C ILE A 115 11.48 9.43 6.65
N LEU A 116 11.62 9.56 5.33
CA LEU A 116 12.40 8.66 4.48
C LEU A 116 13.90 8.97 4.50
#